data_AF-X0W3I5-F1
#
_entry.id   AF-X0W3I5-F1
#
_cell.length_a   1.000
_cell.length_b   1.000
_cell.length_c   1.000
_cell.angle_alpha   90.00
_cell.angle_beta   90.00
_cell.angle_gamma   90.00
#
_symmetry.space_group_name_H-M   'P 1'
#
loop_
_entity.id
_entity.type
_entity.pdbx_description
1 polymer ?
#
loop_
_entity_poly.entity_id
_entity_poly.type
_entity_poly.pdbx_seq_one_letter_code
_entity_poly.pdbx_strand_id
1 'polypeptide(L)'
;MRTLTFNKLKRRLTDRFLGEGKILDKILVGPREVRINPMSFVCNHDCIMCWRARLSVKERKAYARKDKNSISLNDYKRLFKQLPFKTRSIDVTGGGEPLLHPQILSILESIKENGLHGHLMTNGAFLTPK
;
A
#
# COMPACT_ATOMS: atom_id res chain seq x y z
N MET A 1 43.03 -10.45 -23.85
CA MET A 1 41.81 -11.16 -23.44
C MET A 1 41.82 -11.37 -21.93
N ARG A 2 41.16 -10.50 -21.16
CA ARG A 2 41.05 -10.64 -19.69
C ARG A 2 39.71 -11.27 -19.35
N THR A 3 39.77 -12.50 -18.88
CA THR A 3 38.72 -13.25 -18.18
C THR A 3 38.24 -12.45 -16.96
N LEU A 4 37.24 -11.60 -17.17
CA LEU A 4 36.44 -11.04 -16.08
C LEU A 4 35.55 -12.16 -15.52
N THR A 5 36.17 -12.88 -14.58
CA THR A 5 35.57 -13.72 -13.54
C THR A 5 34.05 -13.56 -13.38
N PHE A 6 33.33 -14.62 -13.80
CA PHE A 6 31.91 -14.89 -13.56
C PHE A 6 31.44 -14.61 -12.11
N ASN A 7 32.34 -14.59 -11.13
CA ASN A 7 32.04 -14.37 -9.71
C ASN A 7 31.59 -12.94 -9.35
N LYS A 8 31.95 -11.90 -10.12
CA LYS A 8 31.46 -10.53 -9.84
C LYS A 8 30.04 -10.27 -10.36
N LEU A 9 29.59 -11.03 -11.36
CA LEU A 9 28.23 -10.88 -11.90
C LEU A 9 27.18 -11.48 -10.95
N LYS A 10 27.49 -12.60 -10.29
CA LYS A 10 26.61 -13.22 -9.29
C LYS A 10 26.32 -12.29 -8.11
N ARG A 11 27.32 -11.56 -7.60
CA ARG A 11 27.11 -10.66 -6.44
C ARG A 11 26.21 -9.44 -6.76
N ARG A 12 26.18 -8.97 -8.01
CA ARG A 12 25.22 -7.93 -8.46
C ARG A 12 23.82 -8.48 -8.74
N LEU A 13 23.71 -9.78 -8.99
CA LEU A 13 22.45 -10.45 -9.22
C LEU A 13 21.79 -10.84 -7.90
N THR A 14 22.54 -11.26 -6.87
CA THR A 14 22.00 -11.75 -5.58
C THR A 14 21.32 -10.69 -4.72
N ASP A 15 21.73 -9.42 -4.74
CA ASP A 15 20.96 -8.33 -4.08
C ASP A 15 19.66 -7.99 -4.83
N ARG A 16 19.51 -8.49 -6.06
CA ARG A 16 18.37 -8.31 -6.96
C ARG A 16 17.26 -9.37 -6.77
N PHE A 17 17.48 -10.36 -5.90
CA PHE A 17 16.58 -11.48 -5.56
C PHE A 17 15.94 -11.34 -4.16
N LEU A 18 15.86 -10.12 -3.60
CA LEU A 18 15.15 -9.88 -2.35
C LEU A 18 13.64 -10.19 -2.51
N GLY A 19 13.27 -11.42 -2.15
CA GLY A 19 11.90 -11.92 -2.10
C GLY A 19 11.71 -13.26 -2.81
N GLU A 20 12.54 -14.27 -2.57
CA GLU A 20 12.33 -15.61 -3.14
C GLU A 20 11.13 -16.33 -2.48
N GLY A 21 9.93 -16.02 -2.97
CA GLY A 21 8.87 -17.01 -3.08
C GLY A 21 9.01 -17.71 -4.43
N LYS A 22 9.60 -18.91 -4.48
CA LYS A 22 9.54 -19.75 -5.68
C LYS A 22 8.16 -20.41 -5.75
N ILE A 23 7.22 -19.73 -6.38
CA ILE A 23 6.02 -20.38 -6.92
C ILE A 23 6.23 -20.37 -8.45
N LEU A 24 6.50 -21.56 -9.02
CA LEU A 24 6.58 -21.84 -10.47
C LEU A 24 7.85 -21.40 -11.24
N ASP A 25 9.06 -21.61 -10.71
CA ASP A 25 10.36 -21.34 -11.41
C ASP A 25 10.54 -19.91 -11.97
N LYS A 26 9.69 -18.96 -11.56
CA LYS A 26 9.74 -17.58 -11.99
C LYS A 26 10.26 -16.69 -10.87
N ILE A 27 11.17 -15.79 -11.23
CA ILE A 27 11.63 -14.71 -10.34
C ILE A 27 10.42 -13.80 -10.07
N LEU A 28 9.90 -13.85 -8.84
CA LEU A 28 8.88 -12.92 -8.39
C LEU A 28 9.53 -11.57 -8.14
N VAL A 29 9.15 -10.61 -8.97
CA VAL A 29 9.68 -9.25 -9.07
C VAL A 29 8.88 -8.24 -8.25
N GLY A 30 8.01 -8.75 -7.38
CA GLY A 30 7.06 -7.97 -6.59
C GLY A 30 5.73 -7.70 -7.30
N PRO A 31 4.77 -7.13 -6.56
CA PRO A 31 3.44 -6.83 -7.07
C PRO A 31 3.48 -5.67 -8.07
N ARG A 32 2.53 -5.67 -9.03
CA ARG A 32 2.29 -4.50 -9.90
C ARG A 32 1.49 -3.41 -9.20
N GLU A 33 0.65 -3.82 -8.25
CA GLU A 33 -0.27 -2.95 -7.52
C GLU A 33 -0.18 -3.27 -6.03
N VAL A 34 -0.16 -2.23 -5.21
CA VAL A 34 -0.20 -2.36 -3.75
C VAL A 34 -1.40 -1.61 -3.21
N ARG A 35 -2.17 -2.28 -2.35
CA ARG A 35 -3.30 -1.69 -1.65
C ARG A 35 -2.91 -1.24 -0.26
N ILE A 36 -3.26 0.00 0.09
CA ILE A 36 -3.10 0.54 1.44
C ILE A 36 -4.47 0.91 2.02
N ASN A 37 -4.63 0.73 3.33
CA ASN A 37 -5.85 1.06 4.07
C ASN A 37 -5.55 2.07 5.21
N PRO A 38 -5.50 3.39 4.92
CA PRO A 38 -5.10 4.41 5.89
C PRO A 38 -6.02 4.55 7.08
N MET A 39 -7.30 4.16 6.93
CA MET A 39 -8.32 4.35 7.96
C MET A 39 -8.76 3.06 8.64
N SER A 40 -8.12 1.92 8.32
CA SER A 40 -8.47 0.60 8.88
C SER A 40 -9.97 0.29 8.70
N PHE A 41 -10.79 0.50 9.75
CA PHE A 41 -12.24 0.31 9.77
C PHE A 41 -12.99 1.58 10.20
N VAL A 42 -12.35 2.75 10.19
CA VAL A 42 -13.02 4.02 10.45
C VAL A 42 -13.65 4.52 9.15
N CYS A 43 -14.98 4.55 9.13
CA CYS A 43 -15.78 5.03 8.01
C CYS A 43 -17.00 5.79 8.56
N ASN A 44 -17.44 6.81 7.85
CA ASN A 44 -18.62 7.63 8.19
C ASN A 44 -19.93 7.05 7.61
N HIS A 45 -19.90 5.86 7.01
CA HIS A 45 -21.07 5.13 6.51
C HIS A 45 -21.11 3.69 7.06
N ASP A 46 -22.30 3.10 7.13
CA ASP A 46 -22.52 1.69 7.50
C ASP A 46 -23.35 0.97 6.43
N CYS A 47 -22.80 0.92 5.21
CA CYS A 47 -23.52 0.41 4.05
C CYS A 47 -23.87 -1.08 4.19
N ILE A 48 -25.12 -1.45 3.89
CA ILE A 48 -25.63 -2.83 4.05
C ILE A 48 -24.85 -3.87 3.22
N MET A 49 -24.34 -3.49 2.05
CA MET A 49 -23.54 -4.36 1.19
C MET A 49 -22.06 -4.45 1.59
N CYS A 50 -21.61 -3.66 2.57
CA CYS A 50 -20.20 -3.65 2.96
C CYS A 50 -19.84 -4.99 3.62
N TRP A 51 -18.69 -5.56 3.27
CA TRP A 51 -18.19 -6.79 3.90
C TRP A 51 -18.05 -6.66 5.43
N ARG A 52 -17.85 -5.42 5.93
CA ARG A 52 -17.83 -5.08 7.36
C ARG A 52 -19.17 -5.31 8.07
N ALA A 53 -20.29 -5.26 7.36
CA ALA A 53 -21.61 -5.50 7.93
C ALA A 53 -21.74 -6.94 8.47
N ARG A 54 -20.90 -7.86 7.99
CA ARG A 54 -20.81 -9.25 8.48
C ARG A 54 -20.02 -9.38 9.78
N LEU A 55 -19.33 -8.33 10.22
CA LEU A 55 -18.54 -8.34 11.45
C LEU A 55 -19.39 -7.94 12.65
N SER A 56 -19.15 -8.61 13.76
CA SER A 56 -19.74 -8.24 15.04
C SER A 56 -19.34 -6.82 15.44
N VAL A 57 -20.15 -6.19 16.29
CA VAL A 57 -19.85 -4.86 16.85
C VAL A 57 -18.49 -4.86 17.56
N LYS A 58 -18.14 -5.97 18.23
CA LYS A 58 -16.85 -6.13 18.92
C LYS A 58 -15.67 -6.12 17.94
N GLU A 59 -15.77 -6.84 16.83
CA GLU A 59 -14.74 -6.87 15.78
C GLU A 59 -14.58 -5.51 15.12
N ARG A 60 -15.69 -4.87 14.72
CA ARG A 60 -15.67 -3.52 14.14
C ARG A 60 -14.97 -2.52 15.07
N LYS A 61 -15.29 -2.55 16.36
CA LYS A 61 -14.62 -1.69 17.38
C LYS A 61 -13.15 -2.03 17.57
N ALA A 62 -12.76 -3.31 17.52
CA ALA A 62 -11.36 -3.72 17.68
C ALA A 62 -10.50 -3.21 16.53
N TYR A 63 -10.99 -3.31 15.29
CA TYR A 63 -10.25 -2.87 14.11
C TYR A 63 -10.29 -1.34 13.87
N ALA A 64 -11.30 -0.65 14.41
CA ALA A 64 -11.41 0.81 14.31
C ALA A 64 -10.50 1.58 15.29
N ARG A 65 -9.73 0.89 16.16
CA ARG A 65 -8.83 1.53 17.13
C ARG A 65 -7.69 2.28 16.40
N LYS A 66 -7.85 3.60 16.24
CA LYS A 66 -6.90 4.50 15.57
C LYS A 66 -5.49 4.48 16.20
N ASP A 67 -5.40 4.42 17.53
CA ASP A 67 -4.23 5.02 18.19
C ASP A 67 -3.05 4.07 18.44
N LYS A 68 -3.20 2.75 18.23
CA LYS A 68 -2.09 1.81 18.47
C LYS A 68 -1.39 1.29 17.22
N ASN A 69 -2.04 1.35 16.05
CA ASN A 69 -1.56 0.69 14.82
C ASN A 69 -1.71 1.56 13.54
N SER A 70 -1.96 2.87 13.65
CA SER A 70 -2.01 3.74 12.46
C SER A 70 -0.63 3.94 11.87
N ILE A 71 -0.48 3.67 10.56
CA ILE A 71 0.75 3.92 9.81
C ILE A 71 0.93 5.43 9.67
N SER A 72 2.09 5.96 10.06
CA SER A 72 2.36 7.40 9.93
C SER A 72 2.61 7.81 8.48
N LEU A 73 2.48 9.11 8.16
CA LEU A 73 2.86 9.64 6.85
C LEU A 73 4.31 9.29 6.46
N ASN A 74 5.24 9.34 7.42
CA ASN A 74 6.64 8.98 7.18
C ASN A 74 6.82 7.50 6.86
N ASP A 75 6.00 6.64 7.46
CA ASP A 75 5.99 5.21 7.14
C ASP A 75 5.46 4.96 5.73
N TYR A 76 4.43 5.67 5.29
CA TYR A 76 3.98 5.61 3.90
C TYR A 76 5.04 6.10 2.91
N LYS A 77 5.68 7.24 3.19
CA LYS A 77 6.80 7.75 2.38
C LYS A 77 7.92 6.72 2.27
N ARG A 78 8.31 6.11 3.39
CA ARG A 78 9.32 5.04 3.43
C ARG A 78 8.87 3.82 2.63
N LEU A 79 7.62 3.39 2.80
CA LEU A 79 7.03 2.27 2.08
C LEU A 79 7.14 2.49 0.57
N PHE A 80 6.65 3.63 0.04
CA PHE A 80 6.63 3.89 -1.40
C PHE A 80 8.03 3.93 -2.01
N LYS A 81 9.02 4.47 -1.28
CA LYS A 81 10.42 4.46 -1.70
C LYS A 81 11.04 3.06 -1.75
N GLN A 82 10.55 2.15 -0.92
CA GLN A 82 11.03 0.76 -0.82
C GLN A 82 10.27 -0.22 -1.73
N LEU A 83 9.22 0.23 -2.42
CA LEU A 83 8.46 -0.63 -3.30
C LEU A 83 9.32 -1.16 -4.46
N PRO A 84 9.10 -2.40 -4.91
CA PRO A 84 9.81 -2.94 -6.06
C PRO A 84 9.62 -2.07 -7.30
N PHE A 85 10.66 -1.97 -8.13
CA PHE A 85 10.67 -1.14 -9.34
C PHE A 85 9.55 -1.47 -10.35
N LYS A 86 8.92 -2.64 -10.24
CA LYS A 86 7.78 -3.06 -11.08
C LYS A 86 6.43 -2.67 -10.52
N THR A 87 6.36 -2.12 -9.31
CA THR A 87 5.14 -1.52 -8.80
C THR A 87 4.79 -0.33 -9.67
N ARG A 88 3.50 -0.18 -9.98
CA ARG A 88 2.97 0.84 -10.90
C ARG A 88 1.85 1.62 -10.26
N SER A 89 0.99 0.97 -9.49
CA SER A 89 -0.18 1.59 -8.88
C SER A 89 -0.25 1.37 -7.37
N ILE A 90 -0.83 2.35 -6.69
CA ILE A 90 -1.25 2.27 -5.30
C ILE A 90 -2.77 2.46 -5.24
N ASP A 91 -3.45 1.45 -4.72
CA ASP A 91 -4.87 1.48 -4.39
C ASP A 91 -5.05 2.02 -2.97
N VAL A 92 -5.68 3.18 -2.83
CA VAL A 92 -6.03 3.79 -1.54
C VAL A 92 -7.48 3.48 -1.24
N THR A 93 -7.70 2.42 -0.45
CA THR A 93 -9.02 1.84 -0.17
C THR A 93 -8.99 0.96 1.08
N GLY A 94 -10.08 0.29 1.42
CA GLY A 94 -10.08 -0.78 2.42
C GLY A 94 -11.38 -0.85 3.19
N GLY A 95 -11.27 -1.08 4.49
CA GLY A 95 -12.43 -1.09 5.38
C GLY A 95 -12.90 0.31 5.75
N GLY A 96 -12.05 1.34 5.67
CA GLY A 96 -12.38 2.71 6.09
C GLY A 96 -12.67 3.66 4.92
N GLU A 97 -13.04 4.89 5.25
CA GLU A 97 -13.17 5.99 4.28
C GLU A 97 -11.86 6.80 4.24
N PRO A 98 -11.04 6.73 3.17
CA PRO A 98 -9.73 7.37 3.14
C PRO A 98 -9.76 8.90 3.35
N LEU A 99 -10.81 9.60 2.91
CA LEU A 99 -10.91 11.05 3.07
C LEU A 99 -11.09 11.52 4.52
N LEU A 100 -11.33 10.60 5.47
CA LEU A 100 -11.31 10.90 6.91
C LEU A 100 -9.89 10.97 7.50
N HIS A 101 -8.86 10.59 6.75
CA HIS A 101 -7.48 10.64 7.21
C HIS A 101 -6.94 12.08 7.13
N PRO A 102 -6.45 12.67 8.23
CA PRO A 102 -6.07 14.10 8.26
C PRO A 102 -4.92 14.45 7.32
N GLN A 103 -4.07 13.47 6.97
CA GLN A 103 -2.94 13.64 6.05
C GLN A 103 -3.15 12.93 4.70
N ILE A 104 -4.39 12.61 4.31
CA ILE A 104 -4.67 11.84 3.08
C ILE A 104 -4.04 12.48 1.85
N LEU A 105 -4.14 13.81 1.71
CA LEU A 105 -3.59 14.53 0.57
C LEU A 105 -2.07 14.38 0.49
N SER A 106 -1.37 14.48 1.62
CA SER A 106 0.08 14.27 1.67
C SER A 106 0.50 12.83 1.37
N ILE A 107 -0.35 11.84 1.70
CA ILE A 107 -0.13 10.46 1.27
C ILE A 107 -0.27 10.34 -0.25
N LEU A 108 -1.31 10.94 -0.84
CA LEU A 108 -1.55 10.94 -2.28
C LEU A 108 -0.45 11.67 -3.07
N GLU A 109 0.03 12.80 -2.56
CA GLU A 109 1.18 13.54 -3.11
C GLU A 109 2.43 12.67 -3.10
N SER A 110 2.72 12.00 -1.98
CA SER A 110 3.86 11.08 -1.85
C SER A 110 3.82 9.91 -2.87
N ILE A 111 2.62 9.39 -3.20
CA ILE A 111 2.47 8.39 -4.27
C ILE A 111 2.97 8.97 -5.60
N LYS A 112 2.55 10.20 -5.95
CA LYS A 112 2.94 10.87 -7.19
C LYS A 112 4.43 11.21 -7.23
N GLU A 113 5.01 11.68 -6.13
CA GLU A 113 6.43 11.99 -6.00
C GLU A 113 7.33 10.77 -6.29
N ASN A 114 6.84 9.55 -6.01
CA ASN A 114 7.55 8.30 -6.29
C ASN A 114 7.28 7.75 -7.71
N GLY A 115 6.63 8.52 -8.59
CA GLY A 115 6.32 8.10 -9.96
C GLY A 115 5.27 6.99 -10.06
N LEU A 116 4.47 6.80 -9.00
CA LEU A 116 3.42 5.78 -8.94
C LEU A 116 2.07 6.38 -9.37
N HIS A 117 1.24 5.55 -9.98
CA HIS A 117 -0.16 5.87 -10.22
C HIS A 117 -0.97 5.67 -8.92
N GLY A 118 -1.94 6.53 -8.63
CA GLY A 118 -2.75 6.44 -7.42
C GLY A 118 -4.22 6.32 -7.78
N HIS A 119 -4.89 5.31 -7.23
CA HIS A 119 -6.34 5.15 -7.29
C HIS A 119 -6.93 5.44 -5.91
N LEU A 120 -7.86 6.40 -5.83
CA LEU A 120 -8.60 6.68 -4.60
C LEU A 120 -10.00 6.10 -4.72
N MET A 121 -10.36 5.20 -3.80
CA MET A 121 -11.73 4.72 -3.64
C MET A 121 -12.33 5.40 -2.41
N THR A 122 -13.35 6.22 -2.62
CA THR A 122 -14.03 7.01 -1.58
C THR A 122 -15.54 6.92 -1.76
N ASN A 123 -16.29 7.05 -0.67
CA ASN A 123 -17.74 7.26 -0.71
C ASN A 123 -18.13 8.67 -1.20
N GLY A 124 -17.18 9.59 -1.32
CA GLY A 124 -17.39 10.93 -1.87
C GLY A 124 -17.99 11.95 -0.91
N ALA A 125 -18.37 11.58 0.32
CA ALA A 125 -19.02 12.50 1.27
C ALA A 125 -18.12 13.68 1.69
N PHE A 126 -16.80 13.52 1.58
CA PHE A 126 -15.79 14.54 1.88
C PHE A 126 -15.06 15.04 0.63
N LEU A 127 -15.51 14.66 -0.58
CA LEU A 127 -14.91 15.12 -1.82
C LEU A 127 -15.44 16.52 -2.14
N THR A 128 -14.62 17.52 -1.84
CA THR A 128 -14.95 18.93 -2.06
C THR A 128 -14.02 19.53 -3.12
N PRO A 129 -14.49 20.53 -3.90
CA PRO A 129 -13.58 21.36 -4.69
C PRO A 129 -12.54 22.00 -3.77
N LYS A 130 -11.30 22.06 -4.25
CA LYS A 130 -10.27 22.93 -3.67
C LYS A 130 -10.31 24.29 -4.33
#